data_AF-A0A948H0F1-F1
#
_entry.id   AF-A0A948H0F1-F1
#
_cell.length_a   1.000
_cell.length_b   1.000
_cell.length_c   1.000
_cell.angle_alpha   90.00
_cell.angle_beta   90.00
_cell.angle_gamma   90.00
#
_symmetry.space_group_name_H-M   'P 1'
#
loop_
_entity.id
_entity.type
_entity.pdbx_description
1 polymer ?
#
loop_
_entity_poly.entity_id
_entity_poly.type
_entity_poly.pdbx_seq_one_letter_code
_entity_poly.pdbx_strand_id
1 'polypeptide(L)'
;MSWIFGAATIETILFVWVFGVEKAWDEIHRGADMRVPRIYKFIIKYVTPLFLISIFGMWFWQEWWPIILMKNVTAQNKPFVFAARAGLLLIFLTLVFLVSSAWKKRRKAMENLR
;
A
#
# COMPACT_ATOMS: atom_id res chain seq x y z
N MET A 1 -13.65 -6.37 -8.69
CA MET A 1 -14.09 -5.62 -7.50
C MET A 1 -13.23 -5.88 -6.26
N SER A 2 -12.84 -7.12 -5.94
CA SER A 2 -12.12 -7.48 -4.71
C SER A 2 -10.71 -6.87 -4.52
N TRP A 3 -10.02 -6.59 -5.61
CA TRP A 3 -8.65 -6.05 -5.72
C TRP A 3 -8.50 -4.64 -5.11
N ILE A 4 -9.58 -3.86 -5.12
CA ILE A 4 -9.58 -2.46 -4.65
C ILE A 4 -9.55 -2.38 -3.12
N PHE A 5 -10.15 -3.34 -2.43
CA PHE A 5 -10.19 -3.36 -0.96
C PHE A 5 -8.80 -3.57 -0.34
N GLY A 6 -7.95 -4.41 -0.97
CA GLY A 6 -6.59 -4.67 -0.48
C GLY A 6 -5.66 -3.46 -0.60
N ALA A 7 -5.69 -2.77 -1.74
CA ALA A 7 -4.86 -1.59 -1.98
C ALA A 7 -5.28 -0.40 -1.10
N ALA A 8 -6.59 -0.15 -0.98
CA ALA A 8 -7.12 0.94 -0.15
C ALA A 8 -6.80 0.75 1.35
N THR A 9 -6.75 -0.51 1.82
CA THR A 9 -6.42 -0.80 3.22
C THR A 9 -4.95 -0.50 3.52
N ILE A 10 -4.03 -0.90 2.63
CA ILE A 10 -2.59 -0.62 2.77
C ILE A 10 -2.33 0.88 2.69
N GLU A 11 -2.95 1.58 1.74
CA GLU A 11 -2.82 3.02 1.58
C GLU A 11 -3.33 3.77 2.82
N THR A 12 -4.46 3.35 3.39
CA THR A 12 -4.99 3.91 4.63
C THR A 12 -4.05 3.68 5.82
N ILE A 13 -3.45 2.48 5.95
CA ILE A 13 -2.49 2.17 7.02
C ILE A 13 -1.23 3.05 6.89
N LEU A 14 -0.68 3.16 5.68
CA LEU A 14 0.47 4.01 5.40
C LEU A 14 0.13 5.48 5.67
N PHE A 15 -1.04 5.96 5.26
CA PHE A 15 -1.47 7.32 5.51
C PHE A 15 -1.62 7.59 7.01
N VAL A 16 -2.21 6.67 7.79
CA VAL A 16 -2.36 6.82 9.24
C VAL A 16 -1.02 6.85 9.98
N TRP A 17 -0.06 6.00 9.58
CA TRP A 17 1.25 5.92 10.26
C TRP A 17 2.25 6.99 9.79
N VAL A 18 2.16 7.45 8.54
CA VAL A 18 3.07 8.46 7.96
C VAL A 18 2.58 9.89 8.23
N PHE A 19 1.26 10.15 8.28
CA PHE A 19 0.72 11.51 8.41
C PHE A 19 0.73 12.05 9.85
N GLY A 20 1.07 11.21 10.85
CA GLY A 20 1.43 11.66 12.19
C GLY A 20 0.27 12.22 13.02
N VAL A 21 -0.34 11.34 13.82
CA VAL A 21 -1.45 11.66 14.75
C VAL A 21 -1.10 12.79 15.73
N GLU A 22 0.18 13.01 16.02
CA GLU A 22 0.62 14.05 16.96
C GLU A 22 0.39 15.47 16.43
N LYS A 23 0.59 15.70 15.12
CA LYS A 23 0.31 17.00 14.50
C LYS A 23 -1.19 17.22 14.35
N ALA A 24 -1.94 16.18 13.99
CA ALA A 24 -3.39 16.23 13.88
C ALA A 24 -4.06 16.52 15.24
N TRP A 25 -3.53 15.95 16.33
CA TRP A 25 -4.05 16.19 17.68
C TRP A 25 -3.87 17.65 18.12
N ASP A 26 -2.71 18.25 17.81
CA ASP A 26 -2.43 19.65 18.12
C ASP A 26 -3.34 20.59 17.32
N GLU A 27 -3.56 20.28 16.04
CA GLU A 27 -4.51 21.03 15.18
C GLU A 27 -5.96 20.91 15.66
N ILE A 28 -6.40 19.71 16.06
CA ILE A 28 -7.76 19.50 16.59
C ILE A 28 -7.99 20.29 17.88
N HIS A 29 -6.96 20.48 18.70
CA HIS A 29 -7.07 21.28 19.92
C HIS A 29 -6.80 22.77 19.69
N ARG A 30 -6.22 23.15 18.55
CA ARG A 30 -5.97 24.53 18.16
C ARG A 30 -7.22 25.14 17.53
N GLY A 31 -8.09 25.67 18.39
CA GLY A 31 -9.34 26.35 17.98
C GLY A 31 -10.63 25.59 18.31
N ALA A 32 -10.54 24.42 18.96
CA ALA A 32 -11.72 23.71 19.43
C ALA A 32 -12.16 24.19 20.83
N ASP A 33 -13.44 24.53 20.95
CA ASP A 33 -14.08 24.94 22.21
C ASP A 33 -14.25 23.75 23.19
N MET A 34 -14.22 22.51 22.67
CA MET A 34 -14.28 21.27 23.44
C MET A 34 -12.94 20.52 23.41
N ARG A 35 -12.41 20.19 24.59
CA ARG A 35 -11.20 19.38 24.73
C ARG A 35 -11.53 17.89 24.66
N VAL A 36 -10.88 17.20 23.73
CA VAL A 36 -11.03 15.74 23.61
C VAL A 36 -10.17 15.07 24.71
N PRO A 37 -10.73 14.12 25.48
CA PRO A 37 -9.98 13.42 26.51
C PRO A 37 -8.73 12.71 25.96
N ARG A 38 -7.61 12.76 26.68
CA ARG A 38 -6.30 12.22 26.23
C ARG A 38 -6.32 10.71 25.93
N ILE A 39 -7.31 9.97 26.45
CA ILE A 39 -7.49 8.55 26.13
C ILE A 39 -7.73 8.33 24.62
N TYR A 40 -8.44 9.24 23.95
CA TYR A 40 -8.68 9.16 22.50
C TYR A 40 -7.41 9.32 21.67
N LYS A 41 -6.43 10.09 22.17
CA LYS A 41 -5.10 10.17 21.54
C LYS A 41 -4.42 8.80 21.51
N PHE A 42 -4.57 8.01 22.58
CA PHE A 42 -4.02 6.65 22.64
C PHE A 42 -4.79 5.68 21.72
N ILE A 43 -6.11 5.79 21.67
CA ILE A 43 -6.97 4.99 20.78
C ILE A 43 -6.58 5.23 19.32
N ILE A 44 -6.48 6.48 18.88
CA ILE A 44 -6.14 6.83 17.49
C ILE A 44 -4.70 6.43 17.16
N LYS A 45 -3.77 6.56 18.11
CA LYS A 45 -2.35 6.22 17.90
C LYS A 45 -2.08 4.72 17.86
N TYR A 46 -2.84 3.90 18.59
CA TYR A 46 -2.55 2.48 18.78
C TYR A 46 -3.70 1.54 18.46
N VAL A 47 -4.92 1.84 18.90
CA VAL A 47 -6.08 0.95 18.74
C VAL A 47 -6.57 0.95 17.29
N THR A 48 -6.74 2.11 16.68
CA THR A 48 -7.15 2.23 15.27
C THR A 48 -6.18 1.52 14.31
N PRO A 49 -4.85 1.74 14.38
CA PRO A 49 -3.93 1.02 13.51
C PRO A 49 -3.89 -0.47 13.81
N LEU A 50 -3.99 -0.89 15.09
CA LEU A 50 -4.02 -2.31 15.43
C LEU A 50 -5.25 -3.01 14.84
N PHE A 51 -6.44 -2.41 14.96
CA PHE A 51 -7.67 -2.93 14.38
C PHE A 51 -7.56 -3.09 12.85
N LEU A 52 -7.02 -2.06 12.18
CA LEU A 52 -6.80 -2.10 10.72
C LEU A 52 -5.77 -3.17 10.32
N ILE A 53 -4.68 -3.34 11.09
CA ILE A 53 -3.70 -4.40 10.87
C ILE A 53 -4.34 -5.79 11.08
N SER A 54 -5.19 -5.95 12.09
CA SER A 54 -5.87 -7.22 12.35
C SER A 54 -6.79 -7.62 11.20
N ILE A 55 -7.65 -6.71 10.71
CA ILE A 55 -8.53 -7.01 9.57
C ILE A 55 -7.74 -7.23 8.28
N PHE A 56 -6.66 -6.47 8.06
CA PHE A 56 -5.78 -6.67 6.92
C PHE A 56 -5.06 -8.01 6.99
N GLY A 57 -4.55 -8.40 8.16
CA GLY A 57 -3.89 -9.69 8.38
C GLY A 57 -4.84 -10.87 8.21
N MET A 58 -6.08 -10.76 8.71
CA MET A 58 -7.11 -11.77 8.49
C MET A 58 -7.50 -11.88 7.01
N TRP A 59 -7.73 -10.75 6.34
CA TRP A 59 -8.04 -10.72 4.91
C TRP A 59 -6.88 -11.26 4.08
N PHE A 60 -5.64 -10.87 4.39
CA PHE A 60 -4.44 -11.37 3.75
C PHE A 60 -4.38 -12.88 3.89
N TRP A 61 -4.56 -13.43 5.09
CA TRP A 61 -4.53 -14.88 5.29
C TRP A 61 -5.63 -15.60 4.49
N GLN A 62 -6.84 -15.02 4.46
CA GLN A 62 -8.01 -15.63 3.83
C GLN A 62 -7.99 -15.56 2.31
N GLU A 63 -7.62 -14.42 1.72
CA GLU A 63 -7.69 -14.16 0.28
C GLU A 63 -6.35 -14.44 -0.44
N TRP A 64 -5.21 -14.24 0.22
CA TRP A 64 -3.90 -14.48 -0.41
C TRP A 64 -3.68 -15.97 -0.72
N TRP A 65 -4.10 -16.87 0.20
CA TRP A 65 -3.89 -18.30 0.03
C TRP A 65 -4.62 -18.87 -1.20
N PRO A 66 -5.92 -18.58 -1.44
CA PRO A 66 -6.63 -18.97 -2.65
C PRO A 66 -6.07 -18.35 -3.94
N ILE A 67 -5.59 -17.09 -3.87
CA ILE A 67 -5.02 -16.37 -5.02
C ILE A 67 -3.71 -17.03 -5.48
N ILE A 68 -2.85 -17.42 -4.55
CA ILE A 68 -1.61 -18.14 -4.88
C ILE A 68 -1.91 -19.56 -5.34
N LEU A 69 -2.81 -20.26 -4.66
CA LEU A 69 -3.10 -21.67 -4.91
C LEU A 69 -4.00 -21.90 -6.14
N MET A 70 -4.39 -20.85 -6.87
CA MET A 70 -5.20 -20.93 -8.10
C MET A 70 -6.46 -21.80 -7.94
N LYS A 71 -7.06 -21.86 -6.74
CA LYS A 71 -8.12 -22.83 -6.41
C LYS A 71 -9.48 -22.51 -7.05
N ASN A 72 -9.62 -21.35 -7.70
CA ASN A 72 -10.84 -20.90 -8.39
C ASN A 72 -10.70 -20.84 -9.92
N VAL A 73 -9.71 -21.53 -10.49
CA VAL A 73 -9.47 -21.54 -11.94
C VAL A 73 -9.83 -22.91 -12.50
N THR A 74 -10.96 -22.98 -13.21
CA THR A 74 -11.31 -24.12 -14.06
C THR A 74 -10.16 -24.43 -15.02
N ALA A 75 -9.91 -25.71 -15.34
CA ALA A 75 -8.74 -26.15 -16.11
C ALA A 75 -8.54 -25.43 -17.46
N GLN A 76 -9.61 -24.82 -17.99
CA GLN A 76 -9.65 -24.04 -19.23
C GLN A 76 -9.02 -22.63 -19.12
N ASN A 77 -8.96 -22.01 -17.93
CA ASN A 77 -8.48 -20.65 -17.71
C ASN A 77 -7.02 -20.57 -17.22
N LYS A 78 -6.37 -21.73 -17.00
CA LYS A 78 -4.94 -21.82 -16.64
C LYS A 78 -3.99 -21.10 -17.62
N PRO A 79 -4.20 -21.13 -18.96
CA PRO A 79 -3.35 -20.39 -19.89
C PRO A 79 -3.46 -18.87 -19.73
N PHE A 80 -4.67 -18.37 -19.44
CA PHE A 80 -4.90 -16.92 -19.25
C PHE A 80 -4.19 -16.38 -18.01
N VAL A 81 -4.15 -17.14 -16.91
CA VAL A 81 -3.42 -16.70 -15.70
C VAL A 81 -1.91 -16.68 -15.95
N PHE A 82 -1.39 -17.63 -16.71
CA PHE A 82 0.02 -17.65 -17.09
C PHE A 82 0.36 -16.48 -18.04
N ALA A 83 -0.49 -16.22 -19.03
CA ALA A 83 -0.35 -15.08 -19.94
C ALA A 83 -0.41 -13.73 -19.19
N ALA A 84 -1.33 -13.59 -18.23
CA ALA A 84 -1.43 -12.40 -17.39
C ALA A 84 -0.16 -12.19 -16.55
N ARG A 85 0.41 -13.26 -15.95
CA ARG A 85 1.68 -13.19 -15.21
C ARG A 85 2.86 -12.82 -16.11
N ALA A 86 2.94 -13.41 -17.31
CA ALA A 86 3.96 -13.09 -18.29
C ALA A 86 3.87 -11.63 -18.77
N GLY A 87 2.65 -11.14 -19.04
CA GLY A 87 2.41 -9.75 -19.40
C GLY A 87 2.79 -8.77 -18.28
N LEU A 88 2.47 -9.10 -17.03
CA LEU A 88 2.79 -8.26 -15.87
C LEU A 88 4.30 -8.22 -15.61
N LEU A 89 5.00 -9.34 -15.76
CA LEU A 89 6.47 -9.39 -15.71
C LEU A 89 7.11 -8.57 -16.84
N LEU A 90 6.56 -8.63 -18.05
CA LEU A 90 7.06 -7.84 -19.18
C LEU A 90 6.94 -6.35 -18.90
N ILE A 91 5.77 -5.89 -18.43
CA ILE A 91 5.55 -4.48 -18.05
C ILE A 91 6.51 -4.07 -16.93
N PHE A 92 6.69 -4.91 -15.91
CA PHE A 92 7.59 -4.63 -14.80
C PHE A 92 9.05 -4.48 -15.27
N LEU A 93 9.52 -5.37 -16.14
CA LEU A 93 10.87 -5.29 -16.72
C LEU A 93 11.05 -4.04 -17.59
N THR A 94 10.03 -3.67 -18.38
CA THR A 94 10.05 -2.42 -19.16
C THR A 94 10.17 -1.19 -18.24
N LEU A 95 9.42 -1.14 -17.14
CA LEU A 95 9.50 -0.04 -16.18
C LEU A 95 10.87 0.04 -15.49
N VAL A 96 11.42 -1.09 -15.03
CA VAL A 96 12.76 -1.14 -14.43
C VAL A 96 13.81 -0.68 -15.43
N PHE A 97 13.70 -1.09 -16.69
CA PHE A 97 14.61 -0.67 -17.75
C PHE A 97 14.52 0.84 -18.03
N LEU A 98 13.31 1.40 -18.10
CA LEU A 98 13.09 2.84 -18.29
C LEU A 98 13.66 3.66 -17.12
N VAL A 99 13.44 3.23 -15.88
CA VAL A 99 13.97 3.89 -14.68
C VAL A 99 15.50 3.82 -14.65
N SER A 100 16.08 2.65 -14.92
CA SER A 100 17.54 2.48 -14.98
C SER A 100 18.17 3.34 -16.07
N SER A 101 17.53 3.41 -17.25
CA SER A 101 17.97 4.27 -18.34
C SER A 101 17.86 5.76 -17.98
N ALA A 102 16.78 6.17 -17.33
CA ALA A 102 16.56 7.54 -16.88
C ALA A 102 17.58 7.97 -15.81
N TRP A 103 17.90 7.10 -14.85
CA TRP A 103 18.92 7.37 -13.84
C TRP A 103 20.33 7.42 -14.43
N LYS A 104 20.67 6.54 -15.39
CA LYS A 104 21.96 6.60 -16.10
C LYS A 104 22.12 7.91 -16.88
N LYS A 105 21.06 8.38 -17.55
CA LYS A 105 21.05 9.69 -18.25
C LYS A 105 21.19 10.86 -17.27
N ARG A 106 20.48 10.82 -16.13
CA ARG A 106 20.56 11.85 -15.09
C ARG A 106 21.96 11.92 -14.45
N ARG A 107 22.61 10.78 -14.18
CA ARG A 107 23.98 10.77 -13.63
C ARG A 107 25.01 11.37 -14.58
N LYS A 108 24.97 11.03 -15.88
CA LYS A 108 25.86 11.62 -16.89
C LYS A 108 25.68 13.13 -17.05
N ALA A 109 24.43 13.62 -16.96
CA ALA A 109 24.16 15.06 -17.02
C ALA A 109 24.74 15.81 -15.81
N MET A 110 24.71 15.22 -14.61
CA MET A 110 25.28 15.80 -13.39
C MET A 110 26.82 15.73 -13.34
N GLU A 111 27.42 14.76 -14.01
CA GLU A 111 28.88 14.58 -14.11
C GLU A 111 29.52 15.57 -15.09
N ASN A 112 28.83 15.92 -16.18
CA ASN A 112 29.28 16.94 -17.15
C ASN A 112 29.14 18.39 -16.65
N LEU A 113 28.47 18.60 -15.51
CA LEU A 113 28.27 19.92 -14.87
C LEU A 113 29.26 20.19 -13.73
N ARG A 114 30.16 19.25 -13.42
CA ARG A 114 31.25 19.37 -12.46
C ARG A 114 32.58 19.51 -13.19
#